data_AF-A0A2V7TYR2-F1
#
_entry.id   AF-A0A2V7TYR2-F1
#
_cell.length_a   1.000
_cell.length_b   1.000
_cell.length_c   1.000
_cell.angle_alpha   90.00
_cell.angle_beta   90.00
_cell.angle_gamma   90.00
#
_symmetry.space_group_name_H-M   'P 1'
#
loop_
_entity.id
_entity.type
_entity.pdbx_description
1 polymer ?
#
loop_
_entity_poly.entity_id
_entity_poly.type
_entity_poly.pdbx_seq_one_letter_code
_entity_poly.pdbx_strand_id
1 'polypeptide(L)'
;MTTRRCQAKRNQEQEEFMRDVRNGRRAKGESESGFALILAILALMLLTTLGLAMATITSTELQIATNYRWSQQALYNAEAGVEVGKIILRSVQPDWTAVLPGARGGTWNGTTSPSLSGGGAAAVYSRADSWGNPSRNFESWNCDQKGNGMGYGVVLDDGGANAPYQYVSTAIGQNLNGAFTLWVRRPLNFRSDAQLADYSADNSNMVLVAEGIAPFTGGNITSAFGTTNRAVQLIEVSLSRATTTISGNCGSRSGQVGGGALGAGFGGCESISGGAAITAALAGQASGGGAELNPNQ
;
A
#
# COMPACT_ATOMS: atom_id res chain seq x y z
N MET A 1 73.24 54.57 -62.61
CA MET A 1 72.73 55.09 -61.31
C MET A 1 71.19 54.99 -61.16
N THR A 2 70.44 54.50 -62.14
CA THR A 2 68.97 54.64 -62.21
C THR A 2 68.17 53.50 -61.54
N THR A 3 68.78 52.34 -61.32
CA THR A 3 68.10 51.15 -60.74
C THR A 3 67.98 51.18 -59.21
N ARG A 4 68.88 51.88 -58.50
CA ARG A 4 68.84 51.96 -57.02
C ARG A 4 67.73 52.87 -56.47
N ARG A 5 67.20 53.81 -57.27
CA ARG A 5 66.11 54.71 -56.84
C ARG A 5 64.71 54.06 -56.91
N CYS A 6 64.51 53.02 -57.70
CA CYS A 6 63.23 52.30 -57.79
C CYS A 6 63.00 51.26 -56.68
N GLN A 7 64.07 50.69 -56.11
CA GLN A 7 63.96 49.75 -54.99
C GLN A 7 63.67 50.45 -53.66
N ALA A 8 64.25 51.64 -53.44
CA ALA A 8 64.01 52.41 -52.21
C ALA A 8 62.54 52.85 -52.07
N LYS A 9 61.90 53.25 -53.18
CA LYS A 9 60.50 53.72 -53.17
C LYS A 9 59.50 52.59 -52.86
N ARG A 10 59.79 51.37 -53.35
CA ARG A 10 58.94 50.19 -53.15
C ARG A 10 58.97 49.66 -51.71
N ASN A 11 60.11 49.80 -51.03
CA ASN A 11 60.24 49.39 -49.63
C ASN A 11 59.51 50.36 -48.68
N GLN A 12 59.44 51.66 -49.02
CA GLN A 12 58.70 52.64 -48.22
C GLN A 12 57.17 52.43 -48.28
N GLU A 13 56.63 52.14 -49.47
CA GLU A 13 55.19 51.87 -49.63
C GLU A 13 54.76 50.58 -48.92
N GLN A 14 55.63 49.57 -48.87
CA GLN A 14 55.37 48.34 -48.11
C GLN A 14 55.38 48.56 -46.59
N GLU A 15 56.27 49.44 -46.08
CA GLU A 15 56.30 49.77 -44.66
C GLU A 15 55.08 50.58 -44.22
N GLU A 16 54.62 51.54 -45.02
CA GLU A 16 53.39 52.30 -44.72
C GLU A 16 52.16 51.41 -44.70
N PHE A 17 51.99 50.53 -45.69
CA PHE A 17 50.87 49.59 -45.73
C PHE A 17 50.87 48.65 -44.53
N MET A 18 52.04 48.10 -44.17
CA MET A 18 52.17 47.24 -42.99
C MET A 18 51.93 48.00 -41.68
N ARG A 19 52.22 49.30 -41.61
CA ARG A 19 51.93 50.15 -40.45
C ARG A 19 50.43 50.41 -40.31
N ASP A 20 49.74 50.63 -41.42
CA ASP A 20 48.31 50.92 -41.45
C ASP A 20 47.48 49.66 -41.09
N VAL A 21 47.88 48.49 -41.60
CA VAL A 21 47.31 47.19 -41.19
C VAL A 21 47.53 46.90 -39.70
N ARG A 22 48.67 47.31 -39.13
CA ARG A 22 48.96 47.15 -37.70
C ARG A 22 48.13 48.08 -36.82
N ASN A 23 47.86 49.30 -37.27
CA ASN A 23 47.04 50.27 -36.55
C ASN A 23 45.54 49.94 -36.61
N GLY A 24 45.03 49.49 -37.77
CA GLY A 24 43.64 49.06 -37.91
C GLY A 24 43.27 47.85 -37.03
N ARG A 25 44.24 46.97 -36.72
CA ARG A 25 44.04 45.84 -35.79
C ARG A 25 44.04 46.25 -34.31
N ARG A 26 44.71 47.35 -33.94
CA ARG A 26 44.78 47.83 -32.54
C ARG A 26 43.51 48.57 -32.12
N ALA A 27 42.93 49.39 -32.99
CA ALA A 27 41.72 50.15 -32.67
C ALA A 27 40.44 49.29 -32.54
N LYS A 28 40.44 48.06 -33.10
CA LYS A 28 39.27 47.17 -33.07
C LYS A 28 39.16 46.32 -31.80
N GLY A 29 40.23 46.21 -31.00
CA GLY A 29 40.27 45.34 -29.81
C GLY A 29 39.75 45.95 -28.52
N GLU A 30 39.66 47.29 -28.43
CA GLU A 30 39.44 47.98 -27.14
C GLU A 30 37.97 48.34 -26.86
N SER A 31 37.09 48.38 -27.86
CA SER A 31 35.68 48.76 -27.70
C SER A 31 34.68 47.61 -27.52
N GLU A 32 35.07 46.35 -27.78
CA GLU A 32 34.17 45.19 -27.67
C GLU A 32 34.23 44.49 -26.29
N SER A 33 35.18 44.86 -25.43
CA SER A 33 35.41 44.22 -24.13
C SER A 33 34.24 44.36 -23.14
N GLY A 34 33.52 45.49 -23.15
CA GLY A 34 32.37 45.73 -22.26
C GLY A 34 31.14 44.89 -22.62
N PHE A 35 30.91 44.63 -23.90
CA PHE A 35 29.77 43.83 -24.37
C PHE A 35 29.94 42.34 -24.04
N ALA A 36 31.18 41.84 -24.13
CA ALA A 36 31.50 40.45 -23.77
C ALA A 36 31.16 40.13 -22.31
N LEU A 37 31.36 41.08 -21.39
CA LEU A 37 31.02 40.90 -19.98
C LEU A 37 29.50 40.76 -19.77
N ILE A 38 28.69 41.56 -20.47
CA ILE A 38 27.23 41.49 -20.38
C ILE A 38 26.74 40.13 -20.91
N LEU A 39 27.26 39.68 -22.04
CA LEU A 39 26.94 38.35 -22.58
C LEU A 39 27.36 37.22 -21.63
N ALA A 40 28.53 37.33 -20.99
CA ALA A 40 28.98 36.34 -20.02
C ALA A 40 28.07 36.27 -18.79
N ILE A 41 27.63 37.41 -18.26
CA ILE A 41 26.71 37.46 -17.12
C ILE A 41 25.32 36.93 -17.50
N LEU A 42 24.81 37.28 -18.68
CA LEU A 42 23.54 36.74 -19.18
C LEU A 42 23.60 35.22 -19.37
N ALA A 43 24.70 34.71 -19.93
CA ALA A 43 24.94 33.28 -20.08
C ALA A 43 25.05 32.58 -18.71
N LEU A 44 25.77 33.17 -17.75
CA LEU A 44 25.87 32.64 -16.39
C LEU A 44 24.51 32.62 -15.68
N MET A 45 23.71 33.68 -15.80
CA MET A 45 22.35 33.72 -15.25
C MET A 45 21.48 32.61 -15.86
N LEU A 46 21.52 32.44 -17.18
CA LEU A 46 20.75 31.41 -17.87
C LEU A 46 21.21 29.98 -17.50
N LEU A 47 22.51 29.74 -17.42
CA LEU A 47 23.05 28.46 -16.96
C LEU A 47 22.69 28.18 -15.49
N THR A 48 22.67 29.21 -14.65
CA THR A 48 22.29 29.08 -13.23
C THR A 48 20.82 28.74 -13.08
N THR A 49 19.93 29.40 -13.83
CA THR A 49 18.49 29.09 -13.77
C THR A 49 18.19 27.70 -14.31
N LEU A 50 18.86 27.26 -15.39
CA LEU A 50 18.75 25.89 -15.90
C LEU A 50 19.28 24.86 -14.89
N GLY A 51 20.44 25.12 -14.27
CA GLY A 51 21.01 24.25 -13.25
C GLY A 51 20.09 24.10 -12.04
N LEU A 52 19.52 25.22 -11.56
CA LEU A 52 18.56 25.21 -10.44
C LEU A 52 17.26 24.50 -10.81
N ALA A 53 16.75 24.70 -12.02
CA ALA A 53 15.56 24.01 -12.51
C ALA A 53 15.78 22.49 -12.57
N MET A 54 16.90 22.05 -13.15
CA MET A 54 17.25 20.63 -13.22
C MET A 54 17.39 20.01 -11.82
N ALA A 55 18.09 20.68 -10.89
CA ALA A 55 18.22 20.21 -9.51
C ALA A 55 16.85 20.08 -8.81
N THR A 56 15.94 21.03 -9.06
CA THR A 56 14.57 21.00 -8.50
C THR A 56 13.75 19.85 -9.07
N ILE A 57 13.85 19.59 -10.38
CA ILE A 57 13.19 18.46 -11.05
C ILE A 57 13.70 17.15 -10.46
N THR A 58 15.01 16.94 -10.40
CA THR A 58 15.60 15.71 -9.84
C THR A 58 15.21 15.50 -8.37
N SER A 59 15.20 16.57 -7.57
CA SER A 59 14.75 16.50 -6.17
C SER A 59 13.29 16.05 -6.06
N THR A 60 12.42 16.61 -6.92
CA THR A 60 11.00 16.25 -6.96
C THR A 60 10.79 14.81 -7.41
N GLU A 61 11.50 14.35 -8.45
CA GLU A 61 11.46 12.96 -8.93
C GLU A 61 11.89 11.97 -7.84
N LEU A 62 12.95 12.28 -7.09
CA LEU A 62 13.41 11.43 -6.00
C LEU A 62 12.39 11.34 -4.86
N GLN A 63 11.71 12.44 -4.55
CA GLN A 63 10.60 12.44 -3.57
C GLN A 63 9.44 11.57 -4.05
N ILE A 64 9.02 11.73 -5.30
CA ILE A 64 7.95 10.92 -5.90
C ILE A 64 8.33 9.44 -5.90
N ALA A 65 9.54 9.09 -6.32
CA ALA A 65 10.01 7.72 -6.38
C ALA A 65 10.06 7.07 -4.98
N THR A 66 10.50 7.83 -3.97
CA THR A 66 10.54 7.37 -2.58
C THR A 66 9.14 7.11 -2.05
N ASN A 67 8.21 8.04 -2.28
CA ASN A 67 6.81 7.91 -1.87
C ASN A 67 6.12 6.73 -2.57
N TYR A 68 6.38 6.54 -3.87
CA TYR A 68 5.86 5.41 -4.62
C TYR A 68 6.37 4.08 -4.06
N ARG A 69 7.68 3.98 -3.80
CA ARG A 69 8.28 2.77 -3.20
C ARG A 69 7.68 2.45 -1.83
N TRP A 70 7.52 3.44 -0.95
CA TRP A 70 6.90 3.22 0.35
C TRP A 70 5.42 2.86 0.25
N SER A 71 4.69 3.45 -0.70
CA SER A 71 3.29 3.09 -0.96
C SER A 71 3.13 1.63 -1.40
N GLN A 72 3.97 1.16 -2.33
CA GLN A 72 3.99 -0.25 -2.74
C GLN A 72 4.35 -1.18 -1.58
N GLN A 73 5.33 -0.78 -0.77
CA GLN A 73 5.72 -1.55 0.40
C GLN A 73 4.62 -1.64 1.46
N ALA A 74 3.92 -0.53 1.72
CA ALA A 74 2.75 -0.50 2.60
C ALA A 74 1.64 -1.43 2.07
N LEU A 75 1.41 -1.47 0.75
CA LEU A 75 0.44 -2.38 0.14
C LEU A 75 0.83 -3.84 0.38
N TYR A 76 2.07 -4.23 0.11
CA TYR A 76 2.55 -5.59 0.37
C TYR A 76 2.46 -6.00 1.84
N ASN A 77 2.70 -5.05 2.76
CA ASN A 77 2.52 -5.30 4.19
C ASN A 77 1.03 -5.51 4.53
N ALA A 78 0.11 -4.78 3.90
CA ALA A 78 -1.33 -4.96 4.08
C ALA A 78 -1.78 -6.34 3.57
N GLU A 79 -1.30 -6.76 2.38
CA GLU A 79 -1.57 -8.08 1.80
C GLU A 79 -1.03 -9.20 2.70
N ALA A 80 0.20 -9.06 3.19
CA ALA A 80 0.77 -9.98 4.17
C ALA A 80 -0.09 -10.06 5.44
N GLY A 81 -0.57 -8.90 5.92
CA GLY A 81 -1.50 -8.83 7.04
C GLY A 81 -2.80 -9.61 6.79
N VAL A 82 -3.40 -9.50 5.59
CA VAL A 82 -4.59 -10.27 5.24
C VAL A 82 -4.32 -11.78 5.29
N GLU A 83 -3.21 -12.25 4.72
CA GLU A 83 -2.87 -13.68 4.74
C GLU A 83 -2.59 -14.20 6.15
N VAL A 84 -1.86 -13.43 6.96
CA VAL A 84 -1.61 -13.76 8.38
C VAL A 84 -2.91 -13.75 9.17
N GLY A 85 -3.78 -12.76 8.95
CA GLY A 85 -5.10 -12.67 9.57
C GLY A 85 -5.96 -13.90 9.27
N LYS A 86 -5.98 -14.38 8.01
CA LYS A 86 -6.66 -15.64 7.66
C LYS A 86 -6.10 -16.84 8.42
N ILE A 87 -4.79 -16.93 8.62
CA ILE A 87 -4.15 -18.03 9.37
C ILE A 87 -4.59 -17.98 10.85
N ILE A 88 -4.52 -16.80 11.49
CA ILE A 88 -4.94 -16.59 12.88
C ILE A 88 -6.42 -16.94 13.05
N LEU A 89 -7.29 -16.42 12.16
CA LEU A 89 -8.74 -16.62 12.25
C LEU A 89 -9.17 -18.08 12.06
N ARG A 90 -8.34 -18.92 11.42
CA ARG A 90 -8.58 -20.37 11.32
C ARG A 90 -8.35 -21.09 12.65
N SER A 91 -7.44 -20.61 13.49
CA SER A 91 -7.18 -21.20 14.81
C SER A 91 -8.19 -20.78 15.87
N VAL A 92 -8.98 -19.73 15.64
CA VAL A 92 -10.05 -19.31 16.56
C VAL A 92 -11.22 -20.30 16.47
N GLN A 93 -11.58 -20.93 17.58
CA GLN A 93 -12.60 -21.99 17.67
C GLN A 93 -13.55 -21.70 18.84
N PRO A 94 -14.83 -22.14 18.79
CA PRO A 94 -15.52 -22.86 17.71
C PRO A 94 -16.09 -21.93 16.61
N ASP A 95 -16.08 -20.62 16.83
CA ASP A 95 -16.48 -19.57 15.89
C ASP A 95 -15.61 -18.31 16.16
N TRP A 96 -15.97 -17.14 15.62
CA TRP A 96 -15.21 -15.91 15.85
C TRP A 96 -15.73 -15.06 17.03
N THR A 97 -16.47 -15.64 17.97
CA THR A 97 -16.96 -14.93 19.17
C THR A 97 -15.87 -14.28 20.01
N ALA A 98 -14.70 -14.91 20.09
CA ALA A 98 -13.58 -14.42 20.90
C ALA A 98 -12.88 -13.18 20.32
N VAL A 99 -13.05 -12.92 19.02
CA VAL A 99 -12.35 -11.84 18.30
C VAL A 99 -13.32 -10.76 17.78
N LEU A 100 -14.58 -11.12 17.51
CA LEU A 100 -15.57 -10.18 17.01
C LEU A 100 -16.15 -9.35 18.14
N PRO A 101 -16.35 -8.05 17.92
CA PRO A 101 -17.07 -7.24 18.89
C PRO A 101 -18.52 -7.74 19.00
N GLY A 102 -19.14 -7.58 20.17
CA GLY A 102 -20.56 -7.92 20.36
C GLY A 102 -21.45 -7.16 19.36
N ALA A 103 -22.48 -7.82 18.83
CA ALA A 103 -23.46 -7.15 17.98
C ALA A 103 -24.22 -6.10 18.79
N ARG A 104 -24.36 -4.89 18.23
CA ARG A 104 -25.11 -3.80 18.86
C ARG A 104 -26.59 -4.13 18.90
N GLY A 105 -27.24 -3.68 19.97
CA GLY A 105 -28.69 -3.77 20.10
C GLY A 105 -29.41 -2.75 19.20
N GLY A 106 -30.45 -3.18 18.50
CA GLY A 106 -31.34 -2.31 17.73
C GLY A 106 -30.83 -1.95 16.34
N THR A 107 -31.46 -0.95 15.73
CA THR A 107 -31.17 -0.48 14.37
C THR A 107 -30.88 1.02 14.37
N TRP A 108 -30.08 1.51 13.43
CA TRP A 108 -29.75 2.94 13.29
C TRP A 108 -29.81 3.41 11.84
N ASN A 109 -30.00 4.70 11.62
CA ASN A 109 -30.21 5.28 10.29
C ASN A 109 -28.91 5.65 9.54
N GLY A 110 -27.74 5.36 10.13
CA GLY A 110 -26.43 5.68 9.55
C GLY A 110 -26.14 7.18 9.38
N THR A 111 -26.84 8.06 10.11
CA THR A 111 -26.61 9.52 10.07
C THR A 111 -26.27 10.12 11.44
N THR A 112 -26.42 9.35 12.52
CA THR A 112 -26.04 9.78 13.86
C THR A 112 -24.57 9.43 14.15
N SER A 113 -23.80 10.45 14.57
CA SER A 113 -22.51 10.24 15.24
C SER A 113 -22.71 9.30 16.44
N PRO A 114 -21.80 8.35 16.70
CA PRO A 114 -21.95 7.41 17.81
C PRO A 114 -22.09 8.17 19.13
N SER A 115 -23.30 8.26 19.68
CA SER A 115 -23.43 8.56 21.10
C SER A 115 -23.10 7.26 21.84
N LEU A 116 -22.16 7.33 22.77
CA LEU A 116 -21.74 6.23 23.66
C LEU A 116 -22.92 5.52 24.36
N SER A 117 -24.10 6.13 24.36
CA SER A 117 -25.36 5.63 24.91
C SER A 117 -26.14 4.65 24.00
N GLY A 118 -25.67 4.36 22.78
CA GLY A 118 -26.29 3.41 21.85
C GLY A 118 -25.76 1.97 21.93
N GLY A 119 -25.22 1.54 23.08
CA GLY A 119 -24.72 0.17 23.26
C GLY A 119 -23.58 -0.18 22.29
N GLY A 120 -22.57 0.69 22.21
CA GLY A 120 -21.47 0.58 21.26
C GLY A 120 -20.84 -0.81 21.24
N ALA A 121 -20.47 -1.26 20.04
CA ALA A 121 -19.73 -2.50 19.86
C ALA A 121 -18.50 -2.44 20.80
N ALA A 122 -18.34 -3.41 21.69
CA ALA A 122 -17.23 -3.45 22.63
C ALA A 122 -16.19 -4.44 22.12
N ALA A 123 -14.91 -4.06 22.17
CA ALA A 123 -13.83 -4.99 21.92
C ALA A 123 -13.81 -6.05 23.02
N VAL A 124 -13.69 -7.32 22.63
CA VAL A 124 -13.61 -8.44 23.58
C VAL A 124 -12.34 -8.31 24.42
N TYR A 125 -11.25 -7.90 23.78
CA TYR A 125 -9.98 -7.55 24.41
C TYR A 125 -9.59 -6.11 24.08
N SER A 126 -8.94 -5.44 25.03
CA SER A 126 -8.38 -4.10 24.89
C SER A 126 -6.97 -4.03 25.47
N ARG A 127 -6.14 -5.02 25.13
CA ARG A 127 -4.75 -5.12 25.59
C ARG A 127 -3.88 -4.10 24.86
N ALA A 128 -2.81 -3.67 25.53
CA ALA A 128 -1.79 -2.85 24.88
C ALA A 128 -0.98 -3.70 23.89
N ASP A 129 -0.45 -3.07 22.84
CA ASP A 129 0.47 -3.71 21.91
C ASP A 129 1.84 -4.01 22.55
N SER A 130 2.75 -4.61 21.78
CA SER A 130 4.10 -4.97 22.29
C SER A 130 4.97 -3.78 22.70
N TRP A 131 4.56 -2.56 22.37
CA TRP A 131 5.22 -1.30 22.74
C TRP A 131 4.48 -0.55 23.86
N GLY A 132 3.42 -1.14 24.42
CA GLY A 132 2.63 -0.54 25.49
C GLY A 132 1.60 0.50 25.03
N ASN A 133 1.35 0.64 23.72
CA ASN A 133 0.33 1.55 23.23
C ASN A 133 -1.07 0.94 23.40
N PRO A 134 -2.10 1.73 23.72
CA PRO A 134 -3.47 1.24 23.71
C PRO A 134 -3.87 0.72 22.32
N SER A 135 -4.73 -0.30 22.30
CA SER A 135 -5.31 -0.82 21.06
C SER A 135 -6.06 0.28 20.31
N ARG A 136 -5.79 0.42 19.02
CA ARG A 136 -6.45 1.37 18.09
C ARG A 136 -7.86 0.91 17.70
N ASN A 137 -8.67 0.56 18.70
CA ASN A 137 -10.05 0.16 18.50
C ASN A 137 -10.86 1.34 17.95
N PHE A 138 -11.70 1.05 16.96
CA PHE A 138 -12.57 2.01 16.27
C PHE A 138 -11.77 3.13 15.59
N GLU A 139 -10.57 2.82 15.11
CA GLU A 139 -9.78 3.76 14.30
C GLU A 139 -10.62 4.30 13.14
N SER A 140 -10.53 5.61 12.87
CA SER A 140 -11.28 6.30 11.81
C SER A 140 -12.81 6.33 12.00
N TRP A 141 -13.31 6.11 13.23
CA TRP A 141 -14.75 6.16 13.53
C TRP A 141 -15.41 7.50 13.16
N ASN A 142 -14.67 8.61 13.25
CA ASN A 142 -15.14 9.95 12.92
C ASN A 142 -15.45 10.13 11.42
N CYS A 143 -14.78 9.35 10.56
CA CYS A 143 -15.01 9.31 9.12
C CYS A 143 -16.09 8.28 8.74
N ASP A 144 -16.45 7.38 9.66
CA ASP A 144 -17.45 6.33 9.45
C ASP A 144 -18.86 6.83 9.76
N GLN A 145 -19.43 7.54 8.80
CA GLN A 145 -20.78 8.10 8.92
C GLN A 145 -21.86 7.02 9.01
N LYS A 146 -21.68 5.88 8.32
CA LYS A 146 -22.71 4.84 8.20
C LYS A 146 -22.60 3.75 9.25
N GLY A 147 -21.39 3.37 9.64
CA GLY A 147 -21.16 2.29 10.59
C GLY A 147 -21.41 2.67 12.04
N ASN A 148 -21.94 3.85 12.34
CA ASN A 148 -22.28 4.31 13.69
C ASN A 148 -21.09 4.17 14.64
N GLY A 149 -19.96 4.76 14.22
CA GLY A 149 -18.73 4.80 15.00
C GLY A 149 -17.90 3.52 14.98
N MET A 150 -18.15 2.58 14.07
CA MET A 150 -17.34 1.36 14.01
C MET A 150 -15.93 1.63 13.46
N GLY A 151 -15.77 2.60 12.56
CA GLY A 151 -14.48 2.83 11.92
C GLY A 151 -13.99 1.54 11.25
N TYR A 152 -12.69 1.24 11.38
CA TYR A 152 -12.14 -0.03 10.91
C TYR A 152 -12.54 -1.26 11.74
N GLY A 153 -13.14 -1.05 12.92
CA GLY A 153 -13.51 -2.12 13.85
C GLY A 153 -12.61 -2.18 15.08
N VAL A 154 -12.56 -3.34 15.71
CA VAL A 154 -11.67 -3.59 16.87
C VAL A 154 -10.38 -4.24 16.37
N VAL A 155 -9.24 -3.89 16.98
CA VAL A 155 -7.97 -4.54 16.67
C VAL A 155 -8.13 -6.05 16.92
N LEU A 156 -7.67 -6.86 15.97
CA LEU A 156 -7.71 -8.31 16.10
C LEU A 156 -6.87 -8.72 17.30
N ASP A 157 -7.52 -9.37 18.26
CA ASP A 157 -6.90 -9.93 19.45
C ASP A 157 -7.57 -11.27 19.75
N ASP A 158 -6.82 -12.37 19.62
CA ASP A 158 -7.28 -13.74 19.85
C ASP A 158 -7.05 -14.23 21.30
N GLY A 159 -6.62 -13.33 22.19
CA GLY A 159 -6.20 -13.66 23.55
C GLY A 159 -4.82 -14.33 23.64
N GLY A 160 -4.17 -14.60 22.50
CA GLY A 160 -2.86 -15.23 22.43
C GLY A 160 -1.72 -14.33 22.91
N ALA A 161 -0.53 -14.91 23.06
CA ALA A 161 0.67 -14.18 23.50
C ALA A 161 1.19 -13.17 22.46
N ASN A 162 0.87 -13.39 21.18
CA ASN A 162 1.31 -12.52 20.07
C ASN A 162 0.28 -11.44 19.71
N ALA A 163 -0.89 -11.47 20.33
CA ALA A 163 -1.92 -10.46 20.18
C ALA A 163 -1.75 -9.35 21.25
N PRO A 164 -2.26 -8.13 21.00
CA PRO A 164 -3.05 -7.71 19.84
C PRO A 164 -2.20 -7.57 18.56
N TYR A 165 -2.79 -7.86 17.40
CA TYR A 165 -2.11 -7.79 16.10
C TYR A 165 -2.07 -6.36 15.57
N GLN A 166 -1.32 -5.51 16.29
CA GLN A 166 -1.12 -4.10 16.00
C GLN A 166 0.35 -3.83 15.74
N TYR A 167 0.63 -3.15 14.63
CA TYR A 167 1.97 -2.81 14.16
C TYR A 167 2.96 -3.98 14.10
N VAL A 168 2.46 -5.14 13.68
CA VAL A 168 3.23 -6.37 13.55
C VAL A 168 4.26 -6.20 12.44
N SER A 169 5.55 -6.22 12.79
CA SER A 169 6.67 -6.11 11.84
C SER A 169 7.34 -7.45 11.53
N THR A 170 6.82 -8.55 12.10
CA THR A 170 7.32 -9.90 11.88
C THR A 170 6.16 -10.86 11.68
N ALA A 171 6.17 -11.63 10.60
CA ALA A 171 5.12 -12.60 10.31
C ALA A 171 5.71 -13.84 9.66
N ILE A 172 5.21 -15.03 10.06
CA ILE A 172 5.62 -16.33 9.50
C ILE A 172 7.16 -16.51 9.55
N GLY A 173 7.78 -16.03 10.63
CA GLY A 173 9.24 -16.09 10.83
C GLY A 173 10.06 -15.13 9.96
N GLN A 174 9.41 -14.21 9.22
CA GLN A 174 10.07 -13.21 8.37
C GLN A 174 9.90 -11.81 8.93
N ASN A 175 10.93 -10.97 8.78
CA ASN A 175 10.84 -9.55 9.08
C ASN A 175 10.23 -8.81 7.89
N LEU A 176 9.26 -7.95 8.18
CA LEU A 176 8.67 -7.05 7.21
C LEU A 176 9.48 -5.74 7.18
N ASN A 177 9.66 -5.18 5.99
CA ASN A 177 10.20 -3.85 5.83
C ASN A 177 9.09 -2.81 6.05
N GLY A 178 8.51 -2.82 7.23
CA GLY A 178 7.29 -2.11 7.58
C GLY A 178 6.53 -2.85 8.67
N ALA A 179 5.24 -2.60 8.78
CA ALA A 179 4.38 -3.31 9.70
C ALA A 179 2.94 -3.39 9.17
N PHE A 180 2.13 -4.24 9.77
CA PHE A 180 0.68 -4.22 9.56
C PHE A 180 -0.11 -4.20 10.86
N THR A 181 -1.35 -3.72 10.80
CA THR A 181 -2.35 -3.80 11.86
C THR A 181 -3.60 -4.44 11.31
N LEU A 182 -4.23 -5.32 12.09
CA LEU A 182 -5.47 -5.99 11.71
C LEU A 182 -6.63 -5.50 12.57
N TRP A 183 -7.75 -5.17 11.94
CA TRP A 183 -9.03 -4.93 12.61
C TRP A 183 -10.08 -5.90 12.11
N VAL A 184 -11.02 -6.22 12.98
CA VAL A 184 -12.19 -7.02 12.67
C VAL A 184 -13.46 -6.30 13.08
N ARG A 185 -14.50 -6.46 12.28
CA ARG A 185 -15.84 -5.95 12.58
C ARG A 185 -16.91 -6.86 12.02
N ARG A 186 -18.11 -6.71 12.56
CA ARG A 186 -19.29 -7.38 12.00
C ARG A 186 -19.70 -6.71 10.68
N PRO A 187 -20.16 -7.48 9.69
CA PRO A 187 -20.83 -6.92 8.53
C PRO A 187 -22.08 -6.17 8.96
N LEU A 188 -22.50 -5.20 8.14
CA LEU A 188 -23.74 -4.46 8.35
C LEU A 188 -24.86 -5.04 7.50
N ASN A 189 -26.02 -5.24 8.13
CA ASN A 189 -27.27 -5.58 7.46
C ASN A 189 -28.01 -4.30 7.09
N PHE A 190 -28.26 -4.12 5.79
CA PHE A 190 -29.11 -3.06 5.27
C PHE A 190 -30.55 -3.57 5.23
N ARG A 191 -31.44 -2.90 5.96
CA ARG A 191 -32.86 -3.26 6.03
C ARG A 191 -33.68 -2.45 5.02
N SER A 192 -34.86 -2.95 4.69
CA SER A 192 -35.80 -2.28 3.77
C SER A 192 -36.38 -0.97 4.30
N ASP A 193 -36.28 -0.74 5.62
CA ASP A 193 -36.67 0.49 6.32
C ASP A 193 -35.56 1.57 6.33
N ALA A 194 -34.53 1.40 5.48
CA ALA A 194 -33.32 2.24 5.42
C ALA A 194 -32.53 2.30 6.73
N GLN A 195 -32.79 1.40 7.68
CA GLN A 195 -31.98 1.23 8.87
C GLN A 195 -30.85 0.20 8.65
N LEU A 196 -29.82 0.33 9.47
CA LEU A 196 -28.67 -0.53 9.58
C LEU A 196 -28.76 -1.32 10.88
N ALA A 197 -28.28 -2.55 10.84
CA ALA A 197 -28.09 -3.39 12.00
C ALA A 197 -26.77 -4.15 11.87
N ASP A 198 -26.17 -4.57 12.98
CA ASP A 198 -25.06 -5.51 12.89
C ASP A 198 -25.56 -6.87 12.41
N TYR A 199 -24.77 -7.53 11.56
CA TYR A 199 -24.98 -8.94 11.25
C TYR A 199 -24.73 -9.78 12.51
N SER A 200 -25.81 -10.40 13.00
CA SER A 200 -25.87 -11.08 14.30
C SER A 200 -26.46 -12.48 14.23
N ALA A 201 -26.75 -12.98 13.02
CA ALA A 201 -27.29 -14.33 12.84
C ALA A 201 -26.27 -15.43 13.24
N ASP A 202 -24.98 -15.16 13.02
CA ASP A 202 -23.87 -16.00 13.45
C ASP A 202 -22.60 -15.18 13.74
N ASN A 203 -21.53 -15.87 14.15
CA ASN A 203 -20.18 -15.32 14.31
C ASN A 203 -19.21 -15.94 13.29
N SER A 204 -19.74 -16.32 12.13
CA SER A 204 -19.01 -16.95 11.04
C SER A 204 -18.76 -15.99 9.88
N ASN A 205 -19.33 -14.79 9.91
CA ASN A 205 -19.12 -13.77 8.89
C ASN A 205 -18.49 -12.53 9.52
N MET A 206 -17.42 -12.02 8.92
CA MET A 206 -16.73 -10.83 9.38
C MET A 206 -16.15 -10.01 8.25
N VAL A 207 -15.84 -8.76 8.57
CA VAL A 207 -14.95 -7.93 7.77
C VAL A 207 -13.61 -7.88 8.48
N LEU A 208 -12.54 -8.25 7.78
CA LEU A 208 -11.16 -8.07 8.19
C LEU A 208 -10.58 -6.88 7.42
N VAL A 209 -10.00 -5.93 8.15
CA VAL A 209 -9.27 -4.80 7.60
C VAL A 209 -7.80 -4.97 7.94
N ALA A 210 -6.92 -4.92 6.95
CA ALA A 210 -5.48 -4.89 7.14
C ALA A 210 -4.93 -3.52 6.71
N GLU A 211 -4.30 -2.81 7.64
CA GLU A 211 -3.48 -1.62 7.35
C GLU A 211 -2.05 -2.06 7.25
N GLY A 212 -1.40 -1.81 6.12
CA GLY A 212 0.05 -1.92 5.99
C GLY A 212 0.68 -0.53 6.02
N ILE A 213 1.83 -0.41 6.69
CA ILE A 213 2.59 0.83 6.79
C ILE A 213 4.04 0.65 6.38
N ALA A 214 4.61 1.67 5.75
CA ALA A 214 6.03 1.74 5.43
C ALA A 214 6.51 3.20 5.29
N PRO A 215 7.72 3.54 5.77
CA PRO A 215 8.60 2.69 6.57
C PRO A 215 8.06 2.51 8.00
N PHE A 216 8.53 1.47 8.69
CA PHE A 216 8.25 1.25 10.10
C PHE A 216 9.56 1.09 10.87
N THR A 217 9.70 1.84 11.96
CA THR A 217 10.80 1.69 12.93
C THR A 217 10.14 1.80 14.29
N GLY A 218 10.00 0.69 15.02
CA GLY A 218 9.11 0.57 16.20
C GLY A 218 9.23 1.67 17.26
N GLY A 219 10.34 2.42 17.32
CA GLY A 219 10.53 3.57 18.20
C GLY A 219 9.76 4.86 17.84
N ASN A 220 9.11 4.96 16.68
CA ASN A 220 8.48 6.21 16.19
C ASN A 220 6.96 6.15 16.00
N ILE A 221 6.32 5.08 16.48
CA ILE A 221 4.93 4.72 16.18
C ILE A 221 3.88 5.76 16.59
N THR A 222 4.20 6.52 17.65
CA THR A 222 3.41 7.62 18.23
C THR A 222 4.01 9.01 17.98
N SER A 223 5.22 9.07 17.39
CA SER A 223 5.84 10.36 17.06
C SER A 223 5.08 11.00 15.90
N ALA A 224 4.74 12.29 16.02
CA ALA A 224 4.07 13.02 14.94
C ALA A 224 4.84 12.92 13.60
N PHE A 225 6.17 12.93 13.67
CA PHE A 225 7.04 12.77 12.50
C PHE A 225 6.93 11.38 11.86
N GLY A 226 6.92 10.31 12.65
CA GLY A 226 6.76 8.93 12.16
C GLY A 226 5.35 8.61 11.66
N THR A 227 4.32 9.28 12.20
CA THR A 227 2.94 9.14 11.73
C THR A 227 2.67 9.92 10.44
N THR A 228 3.33 11.07 10.24
CA THR A 228 3.13 11.92 9.06
C THR A 228 3.95 11.46 7.85
N ASN A 229 5.15 10.90 8.08
CA ASN A 229 6.08 10.51 7.00
C ASN A 229 6.04 9.01 6.68
N ARG A 230 4.87 8.37 6.77
CA ARG A 230 4.67 6.97 6.39
C ARG A 230 3.61 6.86 5.30
N ALA A 231 3.82 5.94 4.38
CA ALA A 231 2.75 5.46 3.52
C ALA A 231 1.87 4.48 4.31
N VAL A 232 0.56 4.58 4.08
CA VAL A 232 -0.45 3.72 4.69
C VAL A 232 -1.33 3.18 3.56
N GLN A 233 -1.53 1.86 3.53
CA GLN A 233 -2.44 1.20 2.60
C GLN A 233 -3.40 0.31 3.37
N LEU A 234 -4.67 0.31 2.97
CA LEU A 234 -5.73 -0.43 3.64
C LEU A 234 -6.36 -1.42 2.66
N ILE A 235 -6.48 -2.67 3.09
CA ILE A 235 -7.21 -3.71 2.39
C ILE A 235 -8.34 -4.18 3.28
N GLU A 236 -9.56 -4.11 2.77
CA GLU A 236 -10.74 -4.64 3.44
C GLU A 236 -11.22 -5.89 2.71
N VAL A 237 -11.42 -6.98 3.45
CA VAL A 237 -11.93 -8.24 2.93
C VAL A 237 -13.09 -8.76 3.77
N SER A 238 -14.11 -9.28 3.10
CA SER A 238 -15.17 -10.04 3.76
C SER A 238 -14.74 -11.50 3.86
N LEU A 239 -14.84 -12.06 5.06
CA LEU A 239 -14.50 -13.45 5.35
C LEU A 239 -15.74 -14.18 5.87
N SER A 240 -15.97 -15.37 5.35
CA SER A 240 -16.93 -16.32 5.89
C SER A 240 -16.23 -17.61 6.29
N ARG A 241 -16.58 -18.12 7.47
CA ARG A 241 -16.12 -19.39 8.00
C ARG A 241 -17.05 -20.49 7.49
N ALA A 242 -16.48 -21.56 6.95
CA ALA A 242 -17.24 -22.78 6.70
C ALA A 242 -17.68 -23.38 8.03
N THR A 243 -18.96 -23.26 8.38
CA THR A 243 -19.54 -23.86 9.58
C THR A 243 -19.50 -25.38 9.46
N THR A 244 -18.76 -26.04 10.34
CA THR A 244 -18.74 -27.51 10.44
C THR A 244 -20.03 -28.01 11.06
N THR A 245 -21.09 -28.04 10.27
CA THR A 245 -21.94 -29.22 10.21
C THR A 245 -21.72 -29.82 8.82
N ILE A 246 -20.68 -30.63 8.65
CA ILE A 246 -20.71 -31.66 7.61
C ILE A 246 -21.53 -32.80 8.22
N SER A 247 -22.84 -32.61 8.38
CA SER A 247 -23.77 -33.73 8.51
C SER A 247 -24.35 -33.96 7.12
N GLY A 248 -23.80 -34.94 6.41
CA GLY A 248 -24.20 -35.25 5.05
C GLY A 248 -23.25 -34.64 4.02
N ASN A 249 -23.09 -35.39 2.93
CA ASN A 249 -22.30 -35.11 1.73
C ASN A 249 -22.00 -33.63 1.51
N CYS A 250 -20.73 -33.35 1.23
CA CYS A 250 -20.24 -32.07 0.75
C CYS A 250 -21.29 -31.37 -0.12
N GLY A 251 -21.84 -30.27 0.39
CA GLY A 251 -22.73 -29.43 -0.39
C GLY A 251 -22.03 -29.04 -1.70
N SER A 252 -22.83 -28.80 -2.74
CA SER A 252 -22.42 -28.53 -4.13
C SER A 252 -21.58 -27.26 -4.37
N ARG A 253 -20.86 -26.78 -3.35
CA ARG A 253 -19.89 -25.68 -3.43
C ARG A 253 -18.65 -26.11 -2.66
N SER A 254 -17.65 -26.57 -3.40
CA SER A 254 -16.46 -27.22 -2.88
C SER A 254 -15.16 -26.48 -3.23
N GLY A 255 -14.11 -26.73 -2.45
CA GLY A 255 -12.83 -26.01 -2.45
C GLY A 255 -11.96 -26.21 -3.70
N GLN A 256 -10.77 -25.61 -3.71
CA GLN A 256 -9.88 -25.60 -4.86
C GLN A 256 -9.16 -26.95 -5.03
N VAL A 257 -9.45 -27.68 -6.11
CA VAL A 257 -8.62 -28.81 -6.57
C VAL A 257 -7.67 -28.21 -7.61
N GLY A 258 -6.40 -28.06 -7.21
CA GLY A 258 -5.41 -27.31 -7.97
C GLY A 258 -5.23 -27.77 -9.42
N GLY A 259 -4.80 -26.84 -10.28
CA GLY A 259 -4.41 -27.20 -11.65
C GLY A 259 -3.93 -26.11 -12.60
N GLY A 260 -4.02 -24.81 -12.30
CA GLY A 260 -3.50 -23.78 -13.21
C GLY A 260 -3.42 -22.37 -12.63
N ALA A 261 -2.51 -21.55 -13.20
CA ALA A 261 -2.23 -20.17 -12.79
C ALA A 261 -3.40 -19.18 -12.93
N LEU A 262 -4.55 -19.64 -13.44
CA LEU A 262 -5.77 -18.86 -13.68
C LEU A 262 -6.93 -19.20 -12.72
N GLY A 263 -6.71 -20.08 -11.72
CA GLY A 263 -7.69 -20.29 -10.64
C GLY A 263 -9.01 -20.96 -11.03
N ALA A 264 -9.09 -21.66 -12.16
CA ALA A 264 -10.26 -22.47 -12.52
C ALA A 264 -10.13 -23.90 -11.97
N GLY A 265 -11.13 -24.37 -11.21
CA GLY A 265 -11.20 -25.75 -10.69
C GLY A 265 -11.66 -25.88 -9.24
N PHE A 266 -12.95 -25.63 -8.96
CA PHE A 266 -13.55 -25.85 -7.64
C PHE A 266 -14.12 -27.30 -7.57
N GLY A 267 -13.59 -28.15 -6.69
CA GLY A 267 -13.95 -29.56 -6.50
C GLY A 267 -13.93 -30.02 -5.02
N GLY A 268 -14.74 -31.04 -4.72
CA GLY A 268 -15.15 -31.54 -3.39
C GLY A 268 -14.11 -31.48 -2.26
N CYS A 269 -14.49 -31.01 -1.06
CA CYS A 269 -13.76 -31.34 0.16
C CYS A 269 -13.95 -32.84 0.47
N GLU A 270 -13.02 -33.74 0.12
CA GLU A 270 -13.00 -35.08 0.73
C GLU A 270 -12.20 -35.03 2.05
N SER A 271 -12.77 -35.58 3.13
CA SER A 271 -11.99 -35.86 4.32
C SER A 271 -11.07 -37.05 4.04
N ILE A 272 -9.75 -36.84 4.04
CA ILE A 272 -8.77 -37.93 3.94
C ILE A 272 -8.76 -38.68 5.27
N SER A 273 -9.57 -39.72 5.40
CA SER A 273 -9.55 -40.64 6.53
C SER A 273 -9.02 -42.01 6.08
N GLY A 274 -7.76 -42.29 6.38
CA GLY A 274 -7.12 -43.59 6.13
C GLY A 274 -6.18 -43.62 4.92
N GLY A 275 -5.20 -44.52 4.97
CA GLY A 275 -4.08 -44.58 4.01
C GLY A 275 -4.49 -44.82 2.56
N ALA A 276 -5.62 -45.49 2.30
CA ALA A 276 -6.11 -45.75 0.95
C ALA A 276 -6.59 -44.47 0.23
N ALA A 277 -7.18 -43.52 0.95
CA ALA A 277 -7.62 -42.24 0.41
C ALA A 277 -6.43 -41.35 0.00
N ILE A 278 -5.30 -41.45 0.73
CA ILE A 278 -4.04 -40.77 0.40
C ILE A 278 -3.48 -41.32 -0.92
N THR A 279 -3.44 -42.65 -1.08
CA THR A 279 -2.93 -43.28 -2.31
C THR A 279 -3.78 -42.95 -3.53
N ALA A 280 -5.11 -42.89 -3.40
CA ALA A 280 -6.01 -42.51 -4.49
C ALA A 280 -5.87 -41.04 -4.89
N ALA A 281 -5.75 -40.13 -3.92
CA ALA A 281 -5.53 -38.71 -4.16
C ALA A 281 -4.18 -38.42 -4.85
N LEU A 282 -3.11 -39.13 -4.46
CA LEU A 282 -1.81 -39.01 -5.14
C LEU A 282 -1.78 -39.67 -6.53
N ALA A 283 -2.67 -40.63 -6.79
CA ALA A 283 -2.76 -41.32 -8.08
C ALA A 283 -3.61 -40.57 -9.13
N GLY A 284 -4.21 -39.42 -8.78
CA GLY A 284 -4.98 -38.59 -9.71
C GLY A 284 -6.26 -39.23 -10.25
N GLN A 285 -6.83 -40.22 -9.54
CA GLN A 285 -8.10 -40.82 -9.94
C GLN A 285 -9.28 -39.99 -9.43
N ALA A 286 -10.21 -39.68 -10.33
CA ALA A 286 -11.47 -39.01 -9.98
C ALA A 286 -12.36 -39.96 -9.17
N SER A 287 -12.56 -39.68 -7.88
CA SER A 287 -13.61 -40.29 -7.07
C SER A 287 -14.92 -39.50 -7.26
N GLY A 288 -15.79 -39.96 -8.16
CA GLY A 288 -17.11 -39.35 -8.29
C GLY A 288 -17.95 -39.91 -9.43
N GLY A 289 -18.73 -40.95 -9.14
CA GLY A 289 -19.86 -41.35 -9.98
C GLY A 289 -21.04 -40.41 -9.75
N GLY A 290 -21.09 -39.29 -10.48
CA GLY A 290 -22.24 -38.39 -10.51
C GLY A 290 -22.66 -38.18 -11.96
N ALA A 291 -23.75 -38.82 -12.38
CA ALA A 291 -24.32 -38.63 -13.71
C ALA A 291 -24.80 -37.18 -13.88
N GLU A 292 -24.39 -36.56 -14.99
CA GLU A 292 -24.90 -35.27 -15.45
C GLU A 292 -26.37 -35.44 -15.88
N LEU A 293 -27.31 -34.95 -15.07
CA LEU A 293 -28.70 -34.85 -15.49
C LEU A 293 -28.84 -33.62 -16.38
N ASN A 294 -29.09 -33.86 -17.66
CA ASN A 294 -29.47 -32.87 -18.65
C ASN A 294 -30.81 -32.22 -18.22
N PRO A 295 -30.89 -30.89 -18.07
CA PRO A 295 -32.13 -30.22 -17.64
C PRO A 295 -33.24 -30.18 -18.71
N ASN A 296 -33.13 -30.91 -19.83
CA ASN A 296 -34.14 -30.98 -20.89
C ASN A 296 -34.56 -32.42 -21.28
N GLN A 297 -34.62 -33.35 -20.32
CA GLN A 297 -35.30 -34.65 -20.46
C GLN A 297 -36.22 -34.88 -19.27
#